data_AF-A0A179V5B8-F1
#
_entry.id   AF-A0A179V5B8-F1
#
_cell.length_a   1.000
_cell.length_b   1.000
_cell.length_c   1.000
_cell.angle_alpha   90.00
_cell.angle_beta   90.00
_cell.angle_gamma   90.00
#
_symmetry.space_group_name_H-M   'P 1'
#
loop_
_entity.id
_entity.type
_entity.pdbx_description
1 polymer ?
#
loop_
_entity_poly.entity_id
_entity_poly.type
_entity_poly.pdbx_seq_one_letter_code
_entity_poly.pdbx_strand_id
1 'polypeptide(L)'
;MKYSDSANDDTQVRTVIEQYIDAMNNGDLKKIKSLSVGEAKDELTPGFNAGGRGVYPEKIIARIQKHGPVHVARLSTLARGEQVYVVEVYTEFADQKTEVYFDPAAAVRFSMFRLRGKWKVMGIDKYVDYNGVDEE
;
A
#
# COMPACT_ATOMS: atom_id res chain seq x y z
N MET A 1 31.14 6.60 1.86
CA MET A 1 30.05 6.80 0.88
C MET A 1 29.30 5.48 0.71
N LYS A 2 28.17 5.30 1.39
CA LYS A 2 27.32 4.09 1.32
C LYS A 2 26.26 4.26 0.22
N TYR A 3 26.65 4.17 -1.05
CA TYR A 3 25.68 4.20 -2.15
C TYR A 3 25.15 2.80 -2.50
N SER A 4 25.85 1.72 -2.12
CA SER A 4 25.46 0.33 -2.43
C SER A 4 24.23 -0.17 -1.67
N ASP A 5 23.96 0.35 -0.46
CA ASP A 5 22.86 -0.13 0.37
C ASP A 5 21.50 0.39 -0.12
N SER A 6 21.48 1.55 -0.77
CA SER A 6 20.23 2.20 -1.22
C SER A 6 19.51 1.46 -2.35
N ALA A 7 20.25 0.91 -3.33
CA ALA A 7 19.65 0.13 -4.42
C ALA A 7 19.09 -1.22 -3.93
N ASN A 8 19.75 -1.82 -2.94
CA ASN A 8 19.25 -3.03 -2.27
C ASN A 8 17.98 -2.72 -1.46
N ASP A 9 17.99 -1.64 -0.67
CA ASP A 9 16.81 -1.23 0.09
C ASP A 9 15.63 -0.83 -0.83
N ASP A 10 15.86 -0.14 -1.95
CA ASP A 10 14.83 0.15 -2.97
C ASP A 10 14.19 -1.14 -3.51
N THR A 11 15.01 -2.18 -3.76
CA THR A 11 14.55 -3.47 -4.25
C THR A 11 13.73 -4.19 -3.19
N GLN A 12 14.20 -4.23 -1.95
CA GLN A 12 13.49 -4.85 -0.84
C GLN A 12 12.15 -4.17 -0.54
N VAL A 13 12.13 -2.83 -0.55
CA VAL A 13 10.92 -2.04 -0.35
C VAL A 13 9.91 -2.32 -1.45
N ARG A 14 10.34 -2.32 -2.72
CA ARG A 14 9.49 -2.72 -3.86
C ARG A 14 8.90 -4.10 -3.66
N THR A 15 9.72 -5.09 -3.31
CA THR A 15 9.27 -6.47 -3.07
C THR A 15 8.22 -6.55 -1.95
N VAL A 16 8.38 -5.79 -0.87
CA VAL A 16 7.37 -5.77 0.22
C VAL A 16 6.05 -5.20 -0.26
N ILE A 17 6.08 -4.12 -1.06
CA ILE A 17 4.88 -3.51 -1.65
C ILE A 17 4.19 -4.48 -2.59
N GLU A 18 4.92 -5.12 -3.50
CA GLU A 18 4.36 -6.12 -4.43
C GLU A 18 3.71 -7.29 -3.68
N GLN A 19 4.39 -7.84 -2.66
CA GLN A 19 3.81 -8.88 -1.80
C GLN A 19 2.57 -8.42 -1.03
N TYR A 20 2.48 -7.12 -0.71
CA TYR A 20 1.31 -6.55 -0.06
C TYR A 20 0.12 -6.47 -1.02
N ILE A 21 0.35 -6.01 -2.26
CA ILE A 21 -0.67 -6.00 -3.32
C ILE A 21 -1.14 -7.42 -3.64
N ASP A 22 -0.23 -8.38 -3.78
CA ASP A 22 -0.58 -9.79 -4.01
C ASP A 22 -1.42 -10.37 -2.87
N ALA A 23 -1.08 -10.03 -1.62
CA ALA A 23 -1.87 -10.46 -0.48
C ALA A 23 -3.29 -9.84 -0.51
N MET A 24 -3.45 -8.60 -0.97
CA MET A 24 -4.77 -8.01 -1.20
C MET A 24 -5.53 -8.73 -2.31
N ASN A 25 -4.90 -9.00 -3.45
CA ASN A 25 -5.50 -9.75 -4.56
C ASN A 25 -6.04 -11.13 -4.14
N ASN A 26 -5.38 -11.76 -3.16
CA ASN A 26 -5.77 -13.07 -2.64
C ASN A 26 -6.64 -13.00 -1.36
N GLY A 27 -6.96 -11.81 -0.85
CA GLY A 27 -7.66 -11.66 0.43
C GLY A 27 -6.87 -12.21 1.63
N ASP A 28 -5.55 -12.35 1.55
CA ASP A 28 -4.70 -12.91 2.60
C ASP A 28 -4.38 -11.87 3.68
N LEU A 29 -5.35 -11.63 4.56
CA LEU A 29 -5.23 -10.70 5.69
C LEU A 29 -4.09 -11.08 6.63
N LYS A 30 -3.74 -12.37 6.74
CA LYS A 30 -2.63 -12.84 7.58
C LYS A 30 -1.30 -12.39 7.02
N LYS A 31 -1.10 -12.50 5.70
CA LYS A 31 0.09 -12.02 5.01
C LYS A 31 0.18 -10.50 5.08
N ILE A 32 -0.90 -9.77 4.84
CA ILE A 32 -0.97 -8.30 5.01
C ILE A 32 -0.51 -7.89 6.42
N LYS A 33 -1.06 -8.55 7.46
CA LYS A 33 -0.65 -8.32 8.86
C LYS A 33 0.84 -8.61 9.07
N SER A 34 1.38 -9.67 8.46
CA SER A 34 2.79 -10.03 8.60
C SER A 34 3.74 -9.02 7.92
N LEU A 35 3.28 -8.32 6.88
CA LEU A 35 4.05 -7.33 6.13
C LEU A 35 4.00 -5.93 6.78
N SER A 36 3.14 -5.74 7.79
CA SER A 36 2.86 -4.43 8.35
C SER A 36 3.29 -4.32 9.82
N VAL A 37 3.82 -3.16 10.18
CA VAL A 37 3.95 -2.72 11.58
C VAL A 37 2.82 -1.73 11.82
N GLY A 38 2.08 -1.92 12.92
CA GLY A 38 1.04 -0.97 13.29
C GLY A 38 1.70 0.22 13.96
N GLU A 39 1.11 1.40 13.82
CA GLU A 39 1.42 2.46 14.78
C GLU A 39 0.96 2.02 16.18
N ALA A 40 1.66 2.45 17.23
CA ALA A 40 1.23 2.18 18.61
C ALA A 40 -0.22 2.67 18.87
N LYS A 41 -0.66 3.71 18.14
CA LYS A 41 -2.03 4.24 18.19
C LYS A 41 -3.07 3.26 17.62
N ASP A 42 -2.72 2.46 16.63
CA ASP A 42 -3.60 1.48 15.98
C ASP A 42 -3.76 0.21 16.83
N GLU A 43 -2.75 -0.13 17.63
CA GLU A 43 -2.79 -1.29 18.54
C GLU A 43 -3.47 -0.98 19.88
N LEU A 44 -3.65 0.30 20.22
CA LEU A 44 -4.17 0.75 21.52
C LEU A 44 -5.60 1.33 21.46
N THR A 45 -6.20 1.50 20.29
CA THR A 45 -7.55 2.09 20.16
C THR A 45 -8.61 1.00 19.94
N PRO A 46 -9.56 0.77 20.87
CA PRO A 46 -10.65 -0.17 20.68
C PRO A 46 -11.53 0.26 19.49
N GLY A 47 -11.58 -0.56 18.45
CA GLY A 47 -12.47 -0.37 17.30
C GLY A 47 -12.02 0.65 16.24
N PHE A 48 -10.76 1.10 16.24
CA PHE A 48 -10.29 2.06 15.23
C PHE A 48 -9.54 1.41 14.05
N ASN A 49 -9.66 2.07 12.91
CA ASN A 49 -9.62 1.53 11.56
C ASN A 49 -8.65 2.38 10.72
N ALA A 50 -7.35 2.29 11.01
CA ALA A 50 -6.30 3.06 10.35
C ALA A 50 -5.63 2.27 9.21
N GLY A 51 -5.25 3.00 8.16
CA GLY A 51 -4.81 2.51 6.85
C GLY A 51 -3.54 1.65 6.82
N GLY A 52 -2.90 1.34 7.95
CA GLY A 52 -1.79 0.39 7.98
C GLY A 52 -2.22 -1.08 8.07
N ARG A 53 -3.44 -1.36 8.58
CA ARG A 53 -3.94 -2.73 8.83
C ARG A 53 -5.45 -2.91 8.62
N GLY A 54 -6.19 -1.85 8.31
CA GLY A 54 -7.65 -1.86 8.15
C GLY A 54 -8.16 -0.77 7.21
N VAL A 55 -9.46 -0.85 6.87
CA VAL A 55 -10.22 -0.06 5.90
C VAL A 55 -9.69 -0.06 4.46
N TYR A 56 -8.44 0.34 4.21
CA TYR A 56 -7.91 0.37 2.84
C TYR A 56 -7.82 -1.04 2.24
N PRO A 57 -7.14 -2.03 2.86
CA PRO A 57 -7.08 -3.37 2.30
C PRO A 57 -8.47 -4.00 2.19
N GLU A 58 -9.35 -3.78 3.16
CA GLU A 58 -10.72 -4.32 3.15
C GLU A 58 -11.57 -3.74 2.02
N LYS A 59 -11.52 -2.41 1.82
CA LYS A 59 -12.23 -1.74 0.73
C LYS A 59 -11.72 -2.19 -0.63
N ILE A 60 -10.41 -2.30 -0.79
CA ILE A 60 -9.81 -2.76 -2.05
C ILE A 60 -10.12 -4.23 -2.29
N ILE A 61 -10.02 -5.10 -1.29
CA ILE A 61 -10.42 -6.53 -1.38
C ILE A 61 -11.88 -6.67 -1.81
N ALA A 62 -12.78 -5.86 -1.24
CA ALA A 62 -14.19 -5.86 -1.64
C ALA A 62 -14.37 -5.41 -3.11
N ARG A 63 -13.63 -4.39 -3.55
CA ARG A 63 -13.66 -3.90 -4.93
C ARG A 63 -13.03 -4.89 -5.92
N ILE A 64 -12.00 -5.65 -5.53
CA ILE A 64 -11.38 -6.70 -6.35
C ILE A 64 -12.40 -7.75 -6.81
N GLN A 65 -13.41 -8.05 -5.99
CA GLN A 65 -14.48 -9.00 -6.39
C GLN A 65 -15.30 -8.51 -7.59
N LYS A 66 -15.43 -7.18 -7.75
CA LYS A 66 -16.20 -6.54 -8.83
C LYS A 66 -15.33 -6.21 -10.03
N HIS A 67 -14.11 -5.73 -9.79
CA HIS A 67 -13.23 -5.12 -10.80
C HIS A 67 -12.05 -6.02 -11.22
N GLY A 68 -11.89 -7.15 -10.56
CA GLY A 68 -10.76 -8.06 -10.74
C GLY A 68 -9.50 -7.63 -9.97
N PRO A 69 -8.39 -8.35 -10.14
CA PRO A 69 -7.15 -8.08 -9.43
C PRO A 69 -6.60 -6.68 -9.70
N VAL A 70 -5.85 -6.17 -8.73
CA VAL A 70 -5.14 -4.90 -8.82
C VAL A 70 -3.69 -5.13 -9.23
N HIS A 71 -3.16 -4.32 -10.15
CA HIS A 71 -1.74 -4.31 -10.52
C HIS A 71 -1.07 -2.96 -10.24
N VAL A 72 0.25 -2.99 -9.99
CA VAL A 72 1.06 -1.79 -9.83
C VAL A 72 1.38 -1.21 -11.21
N ALA A 73 0.79 -0.07 -11.54
CA ALA A 73 1.07 0.65 -12.78
C ALA A 73 2.26 1.59 -12.65
N ARG A 74 2.45 2.22 -11.48
CA ARG A 74 3.65 3.01 -11.17
C ARG A 74 4.06 2.85 -9.71
N LEU A 75 5.36 2.77 -9.46
CA LEU A 75 5.95 2.81 -8.13
C LEU A 75 7.13 3.79 -8.12
N SER A 76 7.15 4.71 -7.17
CA SER A 76 8.18 5.75 -7.06
C SER A 76 8.59 5.98 -5.61
N THR A 77 9.88 5.87 -5.32
CA THR A 77 10.43 6.23 -4.01
C THR A 77 10.49 7.75 -3.88
N LEU A 78 9.74 8.30 -2.93
CA LEU A 78 9.71 9.74 -2.64
C LEU A 78 10.82 10.15 -1.66
N ALA A 79 11.11 9.30 -0.67
CA ALA A 79 12.15 9.54 0.32
C ALA A 79 12.83 8.24 0.76
N ARG A 80 14.14 8.33 1.05
CA ARG A 80 14.99 7.24 1.53
C ARG A 80 15.59 7.60 2.88
N GLY A 81 15.67 6.63 3.78
CA GLY A 81 16.33 6.76 5.06
C GLY A 81 16.71 5.38 5.60
N GLU A 82 17.64 5.33 6.54
CA GLU A 82 18.12 4.05 7.09
C GLU A 82 17.01 3.26 7.83
N GLN A 83 16.03 3.98 8.39
CA GLN A 83 14.90 3.41 9.13
C GLN A 83 13.54 3.60 8.46
N VAL A 84 13.39 4.63 7.61
CA VAL A 84 12.10 5.03 7.03
C VAL A 84 12.23 5.20 5.52
N TYR A 85 11.22 4.71 4.80
CA TYR A 85 11.05 4.92 3.37
C TYR A 85 9.65 5.47 3.10
N VAL A 86 9.52 6.34 2.11
CA VAL A 86 8.21 6.80 1.62
C VAL A 86 8.10 6.47 0.15
N VAL A 87 7.04 5.74 -0.20
CA VAL A 87 6.81 5.27 -1.57
C VAL A 87 5.42 5.68 -2.02
N GLU A 88 5.35 6.20 -3.25
CA GLU A 88 4.09 6.42 -3.94
C GLU A 88 3.83 5.28 -4.91
N VAL A 89 2.64 4.70 -4.82
CA VAL A 89 2.19 3.58 -5.64
C VAL A 89 0.89 4.00 -6.31
N TYR A 90 0.85 3.85 -7.62
CA TYR A 90 -0.37 3.96 -8.41
C TYR A 90 -0.76 2.56 -8.85
N THR A 91 -1.96 2.15 -8.47
CA THR A 91 -2.50 0.85 -8.84
C THR A 91 -3.72 0.98 -9.75
N GLU A 92 -3.98 -0.05 -10.52
CA GLU A 92 -5.10 -0.14 -11.46
C GLU A 92 -5.82 -1.48 -11.31
N PHE A 93 -7.14 -1.51 -11.52
CA PHE A 93 -7.88 -2.77 -11.60
C PHE A 93 -7.74 -3.43 -12.97
N ALA A 94 -7.99 -4.74 -13.06
CA ALA A 94 -7.89 -5.50 -14.30
C ALA A 94 -8.90 -5.04 -15.37
N ASP A 95 -10.12 -4.67 -14.96
CA ASP A 95 -11.20 -4.20 -15.83
C ASP A 95 -11.07 -2.71 -16.25
N GLN A 96 -10.11 -1.98 -15.65
CA GLN A 96 -9.93 -0.55 -15.87
C GLN A 96 -9.63 -0.18 -17.32
N LYS A 97 -9.10 -1.12 -18.12
CA LYS A 97 -8.78 -0.89 -19.54
C LYS A 97 -10.00 -1.05 -20.46
N THR A 98 -11.11 -1.56 -19.95
CA THR A 98 -12.28 -1.96 -20.76
C THR A 98 -13.56 -1.19 -20.44
N GLU A 99 -13.61 -0.46 -19.33
CA GLU A 99 -14.81 0.26 -18.87
C GLU A 99 -14.78 1.76 -19.20
N VAL A 100 -15.98 2.33 -19.45
CA VAL A 100 -16.19 3.76 -19.83
C VAL A 100 -16.24 4.67 -18.60
N TYR A 101 -16.59 4.12 -17.43
CA TYR A 101 -16.61 4.82 -16.14
C TYR A 101 -15.52 4.25 -15.23
N PHE A 102 -14.71 5.15 -14.67
CA PHE A 102 -13.44 4.82 -14.03
C PHE A 102 -13.61 4.64 -12.51
N ASP A 103 -13.29 3.45 -12.00
CA ASP A 103 -12.99 3.25 -10.57
C ASP A 103 -11.45 3.16 -10.43
N PRO A 104 -10.74 4.22 -10.01
CA PRO A 104 -9.31 4.13 -9.72
C PRO A 104 -9.09 3.15 -8.57
N ALA A 105 -8.12 2.25 -8.70
CA ALA A 105 -7.78 1.38 -7.58
C ALA A 105 -7.20 2.20 -6.41
N ALA A 106 -6.19 3.05 -6.65
CA ALA A 106 -5.84 4.22 -5.83
C ALA A 106 -4.46 4.79 -6.22
N ALA A 107 -4.26 6.09 -5.93
CA ALA A 107 -2.93 6.62 -5.66
C ALA A 107 -2.67 6.53 -4.15
N VAL A 108 -1.67 5.73 -3.77
CA VAL A 108 -1.39 5.35 -2.39
C VAL A 108 0.00 5.80 -2.01
N ARG A 109 0.12 6.48 -0.87
CA ARG A 109 1.42 6.76 -0.26
C ARG A 109 1.67 5.81 0.89
N PHE A 110 2.62 4.90 0.72
CA PHE A 110 3.09 4.01 1.77
C PHE A 110 4.25 4.63 2.55
N SER A 111 4.08 4.72 3.86
CA SER A 111 5.18 4.88 4.80
C SER A 111 5.70 3.51 5.21
N MET A 112 7.01 3.31 5.11
CA MET A 112 7.69 2.04 5.36
C MET A 112 8.68 2.21 6.51
N PHE A 113 8.80 1.19 7.36
CA PHE A 113 9.72 1.18 8.50
C PHE A 113 10.58 -0.09 8.54
N ARG A 114 11.85 0.06 8.93
CA ARG A 114 12.80 -1.06 9.06
C ARG A 114 12.74 -1.65 10.47
N LEU A 115 11.94 -2.70 10.65
CA LEU A 115 11.85 -3.43 11.91
C LEU A 115 12.79 -4.64 11.90
N ARG A 116 13.79 -4.64 12.80
CA ARG A 116 14.75 -5.75 12.98
C ARG A 116 15.39 -6.20 11.65
N GLY A 117 15.83 -5.23 10.85
CA GLY A 117 16.48 -5.45 9.56
C GLY A 117 15.53 -5.75 8.39
N LYS A 118 14.21 -5.82 8.61
CA LYS A 118 13.21 -6.09 7.57
C LYS A 118 12.32 -4.87 7.34
N TRP A 119 12.08 -4.52 6.09
CA TRP A 119 11.12 -3.49 5.70
C TRP A 119 9.67 -3.95 5.94
N LYS A 120 8.85 -3.03 6.42
CA LYS A 120 7.44 -3.26 6.77
C LYS A 120 6.61 -2.04 6.39
N VAL A 121 5.36 -2.24 5.99
CA VAL A 121 4.39 -1.15 5.83
C VAL A 121 4.05 -0.60 7.21
N MET A 122 4.32 0.67 7.45
CA MET A 122 3.98 1.38 8.69
C MET A 122 2.62 2.05 8.58
N GLY A 123 2.32 2.66 7.44
CA GLY A 123 1.08 3.38 7.24
C GLY A 123 0.79 3.66 5.77
N ILE A 124 -0.46 4.02 5.51
CA ILE A 124 -0.92 4.58 4.23
C ILE A 124 -1.31 6.03 4.52
N ASP A 125 -0.42 6.95 4.17
CA ASP A 125 -0.52 8.36 4.59
C ASP A 125 -1.43 9.19 3.68
N LYS A 126 -1.69 8.68 2.48
CA LYS A 126 -2.58 9.28 1.50
C LYS A 126 -3.29 8.18 0.73
N TYR A 127 -4.61 8.23 0.78
CA TYR A 127 -5.52 7.48 -0.07
C TYR A 127 -6.39 8.51 -0.78
N VAL A 128 -6.22 8.65 -2.09
CA VAL A 128 -7.14 9.44 -2.91
C VAL A 128 -8.02 8.46 -3.67
N ASP A 129 -9.28 8.39 -3.25
CA ASP A 129 -10.36 7.85 -4.06
C ASP A 129 -10.80 8.97 -5.00
N TYR A 130 -10.40 8.92 -6.27
CA TYR A 130 -10.79 9.99 -7.22
C TYR A 130 -12.30 9.98 -7.52
N ASN A 131 -13.06 9.04 -6.97
CA ASN A 131 -14.52 8.99 -7.04
C ASN A 131 -15.24 9.79 -5.94
N GLY A 132 -14.49 10.40 -5.01
CA GLY A 132 -15.02 11.16 -3.88
C GLY A 132 -14.56 12.62 -3.84
N VAL A 133 -14.17 13.18 -4.98
CA VAL A 133 -13.96 14.62 -5.08
C VAL A 133 -15.31 15.22 -5.42
N ASP A 134 -16.00 15.78 -4.41
CA ASP A 134 -17.13 16.66 -4.68
C ASP A 134 -16.63 17.76 -5.62
N GLU A 135 -17.28 17.91 -6.77
CA GLU A 135 -17.05 19.03 -7.67
C GLU A 135 -17.38 20.32 -6.89
N GLU A 136 -16.34 21.09 -6.51
CA GLU A 136 -16.51 22.50 -6.12
C GLU A 136 -16.86 23.37 -7.34
#